data_AF-A0A0B1YFP4-F1
#
_entry.id   AF-A0A0B1YFP4-F1
#
_cell.length_a   1.000
_cell.length_b   1.000
_cell.length_c   1.000
_cell.angle_alpha   90.00
_cell.angle_beta   90.00
_cell.angle_gamma   90.00
#
_symmetry.space_group_name_H-M   'P 1'
#
loop_
_entity.id
_entity.type
_entity.pdbx_description
1 polymer ?
#
loop_
_entity_poly.entity_id
_entity_poly.type
_entity_poly.pdbx_seq_one_letter_code
_entity_poly.pdbx_strand_id
1 'polypeptide(L)'
;MAATLTGAALLTGCTSFYVDTATKEVPVSEMKKIADPKPVQLVFEFQTKGAPNARATTLLKDTVAKEVVDAGLFSKVATDPTPNVGLLNVTLNNVPLTDNAAAKGFVTGLTFGLAGSAVTDGYICTVSYLPPGQATPIVKTARHAIHATIGNANPPAGAQKSASVLDAIQKMTRDVLSNALKDLSYDTAFN
;
A
#
# COMPACT_ATOMS: atom_id res chain seq x y z
N MET A 1 9.44 -22.47 -57.09
CA MET A 1 9.10 -22.71 -55.67
C MET A 1 9.34 -21.42 -54.91
N ALA A 2 8.28 -20.69 -54.55
CA ALA A 2 8.38 -19.47 -53.75
C ALA A 2 8.10 -19.84 -52.29
N ALA A 3 9.09 -19.64 -51.42
CA ALA A 3 8.93 -19.81 -49.98
C ALA A 3 8.41 -18.50 -49.38
N THR A 4 7.12 -18.48 -49.01
CA THR A 4 6.54 -17.41 -48.21
C THR A 4 6.95 -17.58 -46.75
N LEU A 5 7.83 -16.69 -46.29
CA LEU A 5 8.25 -16.57 -44.89
C LEU A 5 7.14 -15.82 -44.12
N THR A 6 6.23 -16.55 -43.48
CA THR A 6 5.20 -15.95 -42.63
C THR A 6 5.84 -15.46 -41.33
N GLY A 7 6.02 -14.14 -41.20
CA GLY A 7 6.53 -13.51 -39.99
C GLY A 7 5.53 -13.62 -38.84
N ALA A 8 5.87 -14.41 -37.82
CA ALA A 8 5.16 -14.41 -36.55
C ALA A 8 5.54 -13.14 -35.76
N ALA A 9 4.76 -12.07 -35.93
CA ALA A 9 4.82 -10.92 -35.04
C ALA A 9 4.30 -11.36 -33.66
N LEU A 10 5.22 -11.59 -32.73
CA LEU A 10 4.92 -11.78 -31.31
C LEU A 10 4.26 -10.49 -30.80
N LEU A 11 2.94 -10.48 -30.71
CA LEU A 11 2.17 -9.42 -30.04
C LEU A 11 2.45 -9.49 -28.53
N THR A 12 3.55 -8.87 -28.10
CA THR A 12 3.76 -8.60 -26.67
C THR A 12 2.71 -7.56 -26.25
N GLY A 13 1.65 -7.99 -25.58
CA GLY A 13 0.65 -7.08 -25.04
C GLY A 13 1.30 -6.14 -24.03
N CYS A 14 1.20 -4.82 -24.25
CA CYS A 14 1.69 -3.84 -23.30
C CYS A 14 0.87 -3.91 -22.00
N THR A 15 1.54 -3.95 -20.85
CA THR A 15 0.90 -3.84 -19.53
C THR A 15 0.92 -2.38 -19.09
N SER A 16 -0.23 -1.85 -18.67
CA SER A 16 -0.35 -0.53 -18.04
C SER A 16 -0.77 -0.68 -16.58
N PHE A 17 -0.26 0.19 -15.71
CA PHE A 17 -0.57 0.18 -14.27
C PHE A 17 -1.33 1.45 -13.88
N TYR A 18 -2.25 1.31 -12.95
CA TYR A 18 -3.13 2.37 -12.47
C TYR A 18 -3.28 2.28 -10.96
N VAL A 19 -3.38 3.42 -10.29
CA VAL A 19 -3.60 3.53 -8.84
C VAL A 19 -5.06 3.93 -8.63
N ASP A 20 -5.76 3.25 -7.73
CA ASP A 20 -7.12 3.61 -7.33
C ASP A 20 -7.15 5.01 -6.70
N THR A 21 -8.18 5.82 -6.93
CA THR A 21 -8.26 7.20 -6.36
C THR A 21 -9.30 7.37 -5.26
N ALA A 22 -9.95 6.29 -4.81
CA ALA A 22 -10.86 6.32 -3.67
C ALA A 22 -10.11 6.56 -2.35
N THR A 23 -8.87 6.07 -2.27
CA THR A 23 -7.93 6.39 -1.19
C THR A 23 -6.89 7.35 -1.72
N LYS A 24 -6.71 8.48 -1.05
CA LYS A 24 -5.76 9.53 -1.44
C LYS A 24 -4.85 9.84 -0.27
N GLU A 25 -3.63 10.25 -0.57
CA GLU A 25 -2.70 10.80 0.41
C GLU A 25 -3.37 11.84 1.29
N VAL A 26 -3.24 11.66 2.60
CA VAL A 26 -3.74 12.62 3.60
C VAL A 26 -2.64 13.64 3.86
N PRO A 27 -2.88 14.94 3.63
CA PRO A 27 -1.90 15.97 3.99
C PRO A 27 -1.75 16.04 5.51
N VAL A 28 -0.53 16.31 6.00
CA VAL A 28 -0.22 16.42 7.43
C VAL A 28 -1.13 17.41 8.17
N SER A 29 -1.58 18.47 7.49
CA SER A 29 -2.53 19.46 8.05
C SER A 29 -3.90 18.89 8.43
N GLU A 30 -4.28 17.73 7.88
CA GLU A 30 -5.50 17.01 8.24
C GLU A 30 -5.29 15.96 9.34
N MET A 31 -4.06 15.78 9.84
CA MET A 31 -3.78 14.91 10.98
C MET A 31 -3.91 15.72 12.28
N LYS A 32 -4.35 15.07 13.37
CA LYS A 32 -4.41 15.71 14.68
C LYS A 32 -2.99 16.05 15.14
N LYS A 33 -2.73 17.32 15.41
CA LYS A 33 -1.46 17.76 16.01
C LYS A 33 -1.31 17.18 17.42
N ILE A 34 -0.21 16.48 17.65
CA ILE A 34 0.12 15.89 18.95
C ILE A 34 0.88 16.93 19.78
N ALA A 35 0.38 17.24 20.98
CA ALA A 35 0.94 18.29 21.83
C ALA A 35 2.30 17.91 22.43
N ASP A 36 2.47 16.63 22.79
CA ASP A 36 3.70 16.07 23.36
C ASP A 36 4.08 14.76 22.66
N PRO A 37 4.62 14.82 21.42
CA PRO A 37 4.97 13.64 20.64
C PRO A 37 6.03 12.78 21.35
N LYS A 38 5.76 11.50 21.52
CA LYS A 38 6.72 10.54 22.11
C LYS A 38 7.60 9.87 21.04
N PRO A 39 8.83 9.44 21.38
CA PRO A 39 9.66 8.68 20.45
C PRO A 39 9.06 7.29 20.21
N VAL A 40 9.34 6.74 19.04
CA VAL A 40 8.83 5.43 18.62
C VAL A 40 9.90 4.62 17.88
N GLN A 41 9.87 3.31 18.07
CA GLN A 41 10.55 2.36 17.19
C GLN A 41 9.58 1.96 16.08
N LEU A 42 9.97 2.15 14.82
CA LEU A 42 9.26 1.68 13.65
C LEU A 42 9.76 0.30 13.24
N VAL A 43 8.83 -0.64 13.06
CA VAL A 43 9.05 -1.93 12.41
C VAL A 43 8.12 -2.01 11.21
N PHE A 44 8.68 -2.27 10.03
CA PHE A 44 7.93 -2.40 8.79
C PHE A 44 8.05 -3.81 8.21
N GLU A 45 6.93 -4.38 7.80
CA GLU A 45 6.88 -5.63 7.05
C GLU A 45 5.91 -5.51 5.86
N PHE A 46 6.39 -5.89 4.69
CA PHE A 46 5.52 -6.18 3.56
C PHE A 46 5.15 -7.66 3.54
N GLN A 47 3.88 -7.96 3.29
CA GLN A 47 3.36 -9.31 3.17
C GLN A 47 2.70 -9.53 1.80
N THR A 48 2.71 -10.77 1.34
CA THR A 48 1.92 -11.23 0.19
C THR A 48 1.07 -12.38 0.68
N LYS A 49 -0.26 -12.21 0.66
CA LYS A 49 -1.21 -13.20 1.19
C LYS A 49 -0.91 -13.57 2.64
N GLY A 50 -0.47 -12.61 3.44
CA GLY A 50 -0.10 -12.81 4.85
C GLY A 50 1.29 -13.42 5.07
N ALA A 51 2.00 -13.85 4.03
CA ALA A 51 3.38 -14.34 4.17
C ALA A 51 4.40 -13.18 4.04
N PRO A 52 5.46 -13.12 4.87
CA PRO A 52 6.49 -12.10 4.76
C PRO A 52 7.17 -12.07 3.38
N ASN A 53 7.43 -10.86 2.87
CA ASN A 53 8.12 -10.64 1.60
C ASN A 53 9.29 -9.67 1.80
N ALA A 54 10.46 -10.22 2.14
CA ALA A 54 11.65 -9.43 2.47
C ALA A 54 12.12 -8.50 1.34
N ARG A 55 11.90 -8.88 0.07
CA ARG A 55 12.25 -8.04 -1.08
C ARG A 55 11.39 -6.78 -1.13
N ALA A 56 10.08 -6.92 -0.97
CA ALA A 56 9.16 -5.78 -0.94
C ALA A 56 9.35 -4.95 0.34
N THR A 57 9.61 -5.58 1.48
CA THR A 57 9.99 -4.87 2.72
C THR A 57 11.22 -4.01 2.48
N THR A 58 12.28 -4.56 1.87
CA THR A 58 13.52 -3.82 1.57
C THR A 58 13.28 -2.68 0.58
N LEU A 59 12.40 -2.89 -0.41
CA LEU A 59 12.06 -1.88 -1.41
C LEU A 59 11.33 -0.67 -0.81
N LEU A 60 10.46 -0.89 0.18
CA LEU A 60 9.53 0.13 0.68
C LEU A 60 9.90 0.70 2.06
N LYS A 61 10.85 0.11 2.78
CA LYS A 61 11.22 0.53 4.14
C LYS A 61 11.54 2.03 4.24
N ASP A 62 12.24 2.60 3.25
CA ASP A 62 12.65 4.00 3.28
C ASP A 62 11.47 4.93 2.99
N THR A 63 10.55 4.51 2.11
CA THR A 63 9.29 5.23 1.87
C THR A 63 8.44 5.23 3.13
N VAL A 64 8.24 4.07 3.75
CA VAL A 64 7.44 3.95 4.98
C VAL A 64 8.04 4.75 6.13
N ALA A 65 9.36 4.66 6.34
CA ALA A 65 10.05 5.44 7.36
C ALA A 65 9.89 6.95 7.13
N LYS A 66 10.04 7.41 5.89
CA LYS A 66 9.84 8.81 5.51
C LYS A 66 8.41 9.27 5.80
N GLU A 67 7.39 8.52 5.38
CA GLU A 67 5.99 8.87 5.64
C GLU A 67 5.68 8.97 7.14
N VAL A 68 6.21 8.05 7.96
CA VAL A 68 6.01 8.08 9.43
C VAL A 68 6.70 9.28 10.07
N VAL A 69 7.90 9.66 9.58
CA VAL A 69 8.62 10.85 10.04
C VAL A 69 7.86 12.12 9.64
N ASP A 70 7.47 12.23 8.37
CA ASP A 70 6.82 13.41 7.81
C ASP A 70 5.42 13.63 8.41
N ALA A 71 4.73 12.56 8.84
CA ALA A 71 3.45 12.66 9.55
C ALA A 71 3.54 13.45 10.87
N GLY A 72 4.74 13.56 11.47
CA GLY A 72 4.96 14.40 12.66
C GLY A 72 4.25 13.93 13.93
N LEU A 73 3.76 12.69 13.97
CA LEU A 73 3.04 12.12 15.11
C LEU A 73 3.97 11.72 16.29
N PHE A 74 5.26 11.59 16.02
CA PHE A 74 6.29 11.14 16.95
C PHE A 74 7.45 12.13 16.99
N SER A 75 8.09 12.30 18.14
CA SER A 75 9.24 13.23 18.27
C SER A 75 10.51 12.68 17.64
N LYS A 76 10.62 11.36 17.55
CA LYS A 76 11.70 10.64 16.88
C LYS A 76 11.20 9.29 16.41
N VAL A 77 11.61 8.89 15.21
CA VAL A 77 11.34 7.56 14.65
C VAL A 77 12.68 6.82 14.53
N ALA A 78 12.83 5.72 15.27
CA ALA A 78 13.99 4.85 15.19
C ALA A 78 13.63 3.58 14.41
N THR A 79 14.49 3.14 13.48
CA THR A 79 14.31 1.87 12.76
C THR A 79 15.10 0.72 13.37
N ASP A 80 16.00 1.03 14.29
CA ASP A 80 16.76 0.05 15.07
C ASP A 80 16.07 -0.23 16.42
N PRO A 81 16.27 -1.42 17.00
CA PRO A 81 15.76 -1.76 18.34
C PRO A 81 16.13 -0.70 19.37
N THR A 82 15.11 -0.08 19.95
CA THR A 82 15.26 1.02 20.92
C THR A 82 14.50 0.67 22.19
N PRO A 83 15.18 0.47 23.34
CA PRO A 83 14.50 0.19 24.60
C PRO A 83 13.64 1.36 25.09
N ASN A 84 12.57 1.05 25.83
CA ASN A 84 11.73 2.02 26.56
C ASN A 84 11.04 3.09 25.69
N VAL A 85 10.86 2.85 24.40
CA VAL A 85 10.03 3.71 23.52
C VAL A 85 8.78 2.94 23.05
N GLY A 86 7.81 3.65 22.49
CA GLY A 86 6.65 2.98 21.89
C GLY A 86 7.07 2.16 20.67
N LEU A 87 6.28 1.15 20.30
CA LEU A 87 6.49 0.33 19.11
C LEU A 87 5.41 0.61 18.08
N LEU A 88 5.79 1.02 16.89
CA LEU A 88 4.92 1.18 15.72
C LEU A 88 5.22 0.07 14.72
N ASN A 89 4.34 -0.92 14.66
CA ASN A 89 4.38 -1.92 13.61
C ASN A 89 3.52 -1.47 12.44
N VAL A 90 4.13 -1.38 11.26
CA VAL A 90 3.44 -1.12 9.99
C VAL A 90 3.51 -2.39 9.15
N THR A 91 2.35 -2.95 8.82
CA THR A 91 2.24 -4.11 7.93
C THR A 91 1.50 -3.71 6.67
N LEU A 92 2.11 -3.90 5.49
CA LEU A 92 1.44 -3.71 4.21
C LEU A 92 1.27 -5.06 3.51
N ASN A 93 0.04 -5.57 3.46
CA ASN A 93 -0.25 -6.89 2.91
C ASN A 93 -0.95 -6.77 1.55
N ASN A 94 -0.32 -7.33 0.50
CA ASN A 94 -0.96 -7.56 -0.78
C ASN A 94 -1.89 -8.78 -0.70
N VAL A 95 -3.19 -8.56 -0.86
CA VAL A 95 -4.24 -9.57 -0.74
C VAL A 95 -5.01 -9.75 -2.05
N PRO A 96 -5.34 -11.01 -2.42
CA PRO A 96 -6.20 -11.27 -3.56
C PRO A 96 -7.61 -10.75 -3.27
N LEU A 97 -8.24 -10.20 -4.30
CA LEU A 97 -9.57 -9.62 -4.19
C LEU A 97 -10.72 -10.63 -4.39
N THR A 98 -10.39 -11.91 -4.61
CA THR A 98 -11.37 -12.97 -4.87
C THR A 98 -11.75 -13.76 -3.61
N ASP A 99 -10.95 -13.72 -2.54
CA ASP A 99 -10.98 -14.78 -1.53
C ASP A 99 -11.42 -14.36 -0.12
N ASN A 100 -11.86 -13.11 0.13
CA ASN A 100 -12.23 -12.69 1.49
C ASN A 100 -13.40 -11.67 1.53
N ALA A 101 -14.19 -11.72 2.61
CA ALA A 101 -15.21 -10.71 2.94
C ALA A 101 -14.66 -9.27 3.00
N ALA A 102 -13.35 -9.14 3.19
CA ALA A 102 -12.55 -7.92 3.13
C ALA A 102 -12.42 -7.30 1.72
N ALA A 103 -12.78 -8.03 0.66
CA ALA A 103 -12.66 -7.62 -0.73
C ALA A 103 -13.96 -7.04 -1.34
N LYS A 104 -15.04 -6.90 -0.55
CA LYS A 104 -16.34 -6.37 -1.00
C LYS A 104 -16.30 -4.93 -1.57
N GLY A 105 -15.16 -4.26 -1.51
CA GLY A 105 -14.92 -2.92 -2.09
C GLY A 105 -14.14 -2.92 -3.40
N PHE A 106 -13.68 -4.06 -3.91
CA PHE A 106 -12.86 -4.10 -5.12
C PHE A 106 -13.52 -4.95 -6.20
N VAL A 107 -13.88 -4.32 -7.32
CA VAL A 107 -14.43 -5.02 -8.50
C VAL A 107 -13.27 -5.65 -9.27
N THR A 108 -13.29 -6.97 -9.43
CA THR A 108 -12.36 -7.72 -10.28
C THR A 108 -13.01 -7.97 -11.65
N GLY A 109 -12.36 -7.55 -12.72
CA GLY A 109 -12.79 -7.78 -14.11
C GLY A 109 -11.95 -8.87 -14.77
N LEU A 110 -12.21 -10.14 -14.45
CA LEU A 110 -11.57 -11.27 -15.15
C LEU A 110 -12.23 -11.53 -16.50
N THR A 111 -11.77 -10.88 -17.57
CA THR A 111 -12.04 -11.32 -18.95
C THR A 111 -10.80 -12.04 -19.49
N PHE A 112 -10.81 -13.37 -19.40
CA PHE A 112 -9.80 -14.20 -20.06
C PHE A 112 -9.97 -14.15 -21.58
N GLY A 113 -8.89 -13.84 -22.29
CA GLY A 113 -8.57 -14.56 -23.52
C GLY A 113 -8.33 -13.74 -24.79
N LEU A 114 -9.25 -12.89 -25.24
CA LEU A 114 -9.18 -12.34 -26.62
C LEU A 114 -9.65 -10.88 -26.79
N ALA A 115 -10.02 -10.23 -25.69
CA ALA A 115 -10.09 -8.78 -25.52
C ALA A 115 -9.41 -8.50 -24.18
N GLY A 116 -8.63 -7.41 -24.06
CA GLY A 116 -7.67 -7.22 -22.96
C GLY A 116 -8.20 -7.55 -21.55
N SER A 117 -7.30 -7.91 -20.64
CA SER A 117 -7.63 -8.30 -19.26
C SER A 117 -7.25 -7.20 -18.26
N ALA A 118 -8.04 -7.04 -17.20
CA ALA A 118 -7.72 -6.18 -16.06
C ALA A 118 -7.56 -7.02 -14.78
N VAL A 119 -6.44 -6.84 -14.09
CA VAL A 119 -6.13 -7.49 -12.79
C VAL A 119 -6.08 -6.39 -11.74
N THR A 120 -6.62 -6.65 -10.55
CA THR A 120 -6.54 -5.73 -9.42
C THR A 120 -5.82 -6.42 -8.26
N ASP A 121 -4.83 -5.74 -7.71
CA ASP A 121 -4.13 -6.10 -6.47
C ASP A 121 -4.67 -5.25 -5.32
N GLY A 122 -5.15 -5.90 -4.26
CA GLY A 122 -5.65 -5.23 -3.07
C GLY A 122 -4.57 -5.09 -2.01
N TYR A 123 -4.54 -3.97 -1.30
CA TYR A 123 -3.57 -3.72 -0.24
C TYR A 123 -4.30 -3.38 1.05
N ILE A 124 -3.87 -3.98 2.15
CA ILE A 124 -4.30 -3.64 3.51
C ILE A 124 -3.07 -3.14 4.26
N CYS A 125 -3.10 -1.88 4.67
CA CYS A 125 -2.10 -1.32 5.57
C CYS A 125 -2.65 -1.39 6.99
N THR A 126 -1.93 -2.06 7.88
CA THR A 126 -2.22 -2.12 9.31
C THR A 126 -1.14 -1.36 10.07
N VAL A 127 -1.56 -0.36 10.83
CA VAL A 127 -0.72 0.38 11.77
C VAL A 127 -1.09 -0.08 13.17
N SER A 128 -0.14 -0.66 13.89
CA SER A 128 -0.29 -1.13 15.26
C SER A 128 0.71 -0.40 16.16
N TYR A 129 0.20 0.51 17.00
CA TYR A 129 1.02 1.28 17.92
C TYR A 129 0.84 0.77 19.35
N LEU A 130 1.94 0.36 19.98
CA LEU A 130 2.01 -0.01 21.38
C LEU A 130 2.74 1.10 22.16
N PRO A 131 2.04 1.88 22.99
CA PRO A 131 2.69 2.86 23.86
C PRO A 131 3.64 2.17 24.86
N PRO A 132 4.72 2.85 25.31
CA PRO A 132 5.65 2.27 26.26
C PRO A 132 4.94 1.92 27.58
N GLY A 133 5.17 0.70 28.06
CA GLY A 133 4.57 0.21 29.32
C GLY A 133 3.09 -0.20 29.23
N GLN A 134 2.48 -0.15 28.04
CA GLN A 134 1.12 -0.66 27.84
C GLN A 134 1.14 -2.10 27.30
N ALA A 135 0.03 -2.81 27.51
CA ALA A 135 -0.14 -4.19 27.04
C ALA A 135 -0.98 -4.31 25.75
N THR A 136 -1.79 -3.30 25.45
CA THR A 136 -2.75 -3.35 24.34
C THR A 136 -2.35 -2.35 23.27
N PRO A 137 -2.13 -2.77 22.01
CA PRO A 137 -1.86 -1.86 20.92
C PRO A 137 -3.12 -1.18 20.39
N ILE A 138 -2.97 0.04 19.90
CA ILE A 138 -3.95 0.74 19.07
C ILE A 138 -3.75 0.29 17.63
N VAL A 139 -4.80 -0.24 17.00
CA VAL A 139 -4.72 -0.80 15.65
C VAL A 139 -5.63 -0.04 14.71
N LYS A 140 -5.05 0.48 13.61
CA LYS A 140 -5.75 1.16 12.53
C LYS A 140 -5.45 0.51 11.19
N THR A 141 -6.43 0.51 10.30
CA THR A 141 -6.29 -0.12 8.99
C THR A 141 -6.82 0.77 7.89
N ALA A 142 -6.08 0.87 6.79
CA ALA A 142 -6.53 1.48 5.55
C ALA A 142 -6.36 0.50 4.38
N ARG A 143 -7.13 0.70 3.30
CA ARG A 143 -7.16 -0.16 2.12
C ARG A 143 -6.84 0.62 0.87
N HIS A 144 -6.26 -0.04 -0.13
CA HIS A 144 -5.96 0.56 -1.43
C HIS A 144 -5.95 -0.52 -2.53
N ALA A 145 -6.00 -0.12 -3.80
CA ALA A 145 -5.71 -1.00 -4.94
C ALA A 145 -4.72 -0.42 -5.94
N ILE A 146 -4.08 -1.35 -6.66
CA ILE A 146 -3.40 -1.10 -7.94
C ILE A 146 -4.10 -1.98 -8.99
N HIS A 147 -4.33 -1.42 -10.18
CA HIS A 147 -4.89 -2.13 -11.32
C HIS A 147 -3.84 -2.27 -12.42
N ALA A 148 -3.75 -3.45 -13.01
CA ALA A 148 -2.96 -3.71 -14.20
C ALA A 148 -3.90 -4.04 -15.36
N THR A 149 -3.75 -3.39 -16.51
CA THR A 149 -4.42 -3.81 -17.75
C THR A 149 -3.42 -4.34 -18.76
N ILE A 150 -3.79 -5.41 -19.46
CA ILE A 150 -2.98 -6.05 -20.50
C ILE A 150 -3.72 -5.88 -21.83
N GLY A 151 -3.04 -5.34 -22.83
CA GLY A 151 -3.63 -5.06 -24.14
C GLY A 151 -4.60 -3.87 -24.11
N ASN A 152 -5.69 -3.95 -24.88
CA ASN A 152 -6.66 -2.85 -25.01
C ASN A 152 -7.75 -2.83 -23.91
N ALA A 153 -7.43 -3.32 -22.70
CA ALA A 153 -8.36 -3.28 -21.57
C ALA A 153 -8.39 -1.87 -20.95
N ASN A 154 -9.60 -1.43 -20.60
CA ASN A 154 -9.80 -0.22 -19.82
C ASN A 154 -9.62 -0.52 -18.32
N PRO A 155 -8.98 0.38 -17.55
CA PRO A 155 -8.94 0.27 -16.11
C PRO A 155 -10.33 0.56 -15.50
N PRO A 156 -10.56 0.23 -14.22
CA PRO A 156 -11.75 0.65 -13.51
C PRO A 156 -11.93 2.18 -13.49
N ALA A 157 -13.19 2.62 -13.39
CA ALA A 157 -13.50 4.04 -13.24
C ALA A 157 -12.83 4.61 -11.99
N GLY A 158 -12.22 5.79 -12.10
CA GLY A 158 -11.50 6.40 -10.98
C GLY A 158 -10.08 5.86 -10.77
N ALA A 159 -9.56 4.99 -11.64
CA ALA A 159 -8.15 4.62 -11.61
C ALA A 159 -7.28 5.64 -12.37
N GLN A 160 -6.18 6.07 -11.78
CA GLN A 160 -5.23 7.00 -12.39
C GLN A 160 -4.03 6.24 -12.95
N LYS A 161 -3.69 6.47 -14.22
CA LYS A 161 -2.53 5.83 -14.86
C LYS A 161 -1.24 6.24 -14.17
N SER A 162 -0.40 5.25 -13.87
CA SER A 162 0.94 5.43 -13.33
C SER A 162 1.99 5.32 -14.42
N ALA A 163 3.11 6.04 -14.26
CA ALA A 163 4.22 6.00 -15.21
C ALA A 163 4.93 4.64 -15.21
N SER A 164 5.00 3.99 -14.05
CA SER A 164 5.51 2.63 -13.90
C SER A 164 4.80 1.88 -12.77
N VAL A 165 5.05 0.58 -12.66
CA VAL A 165 4.60 -0.22 -11.50
C VAL A 165 5.24 0.25 -10.19
N LEU A 166 6.50 0.72 -10.24
CA LEU A 166 7.18 1.22 -9.04
C LEU A 166 6.52 2.52 -8.54
N ASP A 167 6.19 3.43 -9.46
CA ASP A 167 5.47 4.66 -9.12
C ASP A 167 4.09 4.36 -8.53
N ALA A 168 3.40 3.36 -9.09
CA ALA A 168 2.11 2.91 -8.58
C ALA A 168 2.22 2.39 -7.14
N ILE A 169 3.21 1.52 -6.87
CA ILE A 169 3.45 0.94 -5.54
C ILE A 169 3.84 2.03 -4.54
N GLN A 170 4.74 2.94 -4.91
CA GLN A 170 5.17 4.03 -4.04
C GLN A 170 4.00 4.96 -3.71
N LYS A 171 3.22 5.37 -4.72
CA LYS A 171 2.04 6.21 -4.51
C LYS A 171 1.01 5.53 -3.62
N MET A 172 0.65 4.29 -3.93
CA MET A 172 -0.28 3.49 -3.13
C MET A 172 0.18 3.38 -1.67
N THR A 173 1.49 3.16 -1.44
CA THR A 173 2.06 3.03 -0.09
C THR A 173 1.87 4.31 0.71
N ARG A 174 2.13 5.49 0.12
CA ARG A 174 1.91 6.79 0.79
C ARG A 174 0.43 7.06 1.02
N ASP A 175 -0.39 6.85 0.00
CA ASP A 175 -1.84 7.04 0.07
C ASP A 175 -2.44 6.21 1.22
N VAL A 176 -2.13 4.91 1.29
CA VAL A 176 -2.72 4.01 2.29
C VAL A 176 -2.18 4.24 3.70
N LEU A 177 -0.86 4.49 3.84
CA LEU A 177 -0.24 4.67 5.15
C LEU A 177 -0.67 5.99 5.80
N SER A 178 -0.72 7.07 5.03
CA SER A 178 -1.18 8.38 5.54
C SER A 178 -2.61 8.34 6.07
N ASN A 179 -3.50 7.55 5.46
CA ASN A 179 -4.85 7.32 5.98
C ASN A 179 -4.85 6.57 7.32
N ALA A 180 -4.07 5.48 7.43
CA ALA A 180 -3.97 4.75 8.70
C ALA A 180 -3.32 5.58 9.83
N LEU A 181 -2.34 6.43 9.48
CA LEU A 181 -1.72 7.38 10.41
C LEU A 181 -2.66 8.52 10.82
N LYS A 182 -3.49 9.02 9.89
CA LYS A 182 -4.57 9.97 10.21
C LYS A 182 -5.49 9.37 11.26
N ASP A 183 -6.00 8.17 11.03
CA ASP A 183 -6.90 7.50 11.97
C ASP A 183 -6.24 7.23 13.33
N LEU A 184 -4.94 6.93 13.34
CA LEU A 184 -4.18 6.79 14.58
C LEU A 184 -4.11 8.13 15.33
N SER A 185 -3.84 9.23 14.61
CA SER A 185 -3.73 10.57 15.21
C SER A 185 -5.01 11.01 15.94
N TYR A 186 -6.18 10.56 15.48
CA TYR A 186 -7.48 10.89 16.08
C TYR A 186 -7.94 9.89 17.15
N ASP A 187 -7.21 8.79 17.37
CA ASP A 187 -7.58 7.82 18.40
C ASP A 187 -7.43 8.44 19.81
N THR A 188 -8.41 8.25 20.67
CA THR A 188 -8.40 8.79 22.03
C THR A 188 -7.38 8.12 22.95
N ALA A 189 -6.94 6.91 22.62
CA ALA A 189 -5.86 6.22 23.34
C ALA A 189 -4.48 6.62 22.79
N PHE A 190 -4.41 7.37 21.68
CA PHE A 190 -3.16 7.80 21.07
C PHE A 190 -2.70 9.15 21.65
N ASN A 191 -1.66 9.07 22.48
CA ASN A 191 -0.99 10.20 23.15
C ASN A 191 -2.00 11.21 23.74
#